data_AF-A0A9X9LB38-F1
#
_entry.id   AF-A0A9X9LB38-F1
#
_cell.length_a   1.000
_cell.length_b   1.000
_cell.length_c   1.000
_cell.angle_alpha   90.00
_cell.angle_beta   90.00
_cell.angle_gamma   90.00
#
_symmetry.space_group_name_H-M   'P 1'
#
loop_
_entity.id
_entity.type
_entity.pdbx_description
1 polymer ?
#
loop_
_entity_poly.entity_id
_entity_poly.type
_entity_poly.pdbx_seq_one_letter_code
_entity_poly.pdbx_strand_id
1 'polypeptide(L)'
;MRSANLASLSLLFGFLILESAADYVCSGGTRIPDHEVETRANEIYSKGLSLKASRTPGQQQIEDIYFDDDEDDAEMSFSSDFYPRIKSSGTYTITVDYPSKNILVIEKIEYNGRYQMSSCIKR
;
A
#
# COMPACT_ATOMS: atom_id res chain seq x y z
N MET A 1 -13.95 48.80 -28.57
CA MET A 1 -15.16 48.05 -28.21
C MET A 1 -15.01 46.61 -28.71
N ARG A 2 -15.58 45.69 -27.93
CA ARG A 2 -15.43 44.23 -27.94
C ARG A 2 -15.91 43.55 -29.23
N SER A 3 -15.28 42.45 -29.59
CA SER A 3 -15.98 41.21 -29.97
C SER A 3 -15.01 40.03 -29.87
N ALA A 4 -15.00 39.40 -28.69
CA ALA A 4 -14.61 38.01 -28.53
C ALA A 4 -15.79 37.14 -28.99
N ASN A 5 -15.53 36.11 -29.79
CA ASN A 5 -16.38 34.94 -29.96
C ASN A 5 -15.43 33.79 -30.33
N LEU A 6 -15.06 32.97 -29.35
CA LEU A 6 -15.69 31.67 -29.05
C LEU A 6 -15.42 30.64 -30.15
N ALA A 7 -14.31 29.91 -30.02
CA ALA A 7 -14.19 28.52 -30.43
C ALA A 7 -12.86 27.96 -29.89
N SER A 8 -12.94 27.04 -28.94
CA SER A 8 -12.06 25.87 -28.80
C SER A 8 -12.47 25.18 -27.50
N LEU A 9 -13.54 24.38 -27.55
CA LEU A 9 -13.45 22.91 -27.60
C LEU A 9 -12.54 22.34 -26.50
N SER A 10 -13.23 21.79 -25.50
CA SER A 10 -12.86 20.71 -24.60
C SER A 10 -11.50 20.05 -24.81
N LEU A 11 -10.67 20.14 -23.76
CA LEU A 11 -9.75 19.08 -23.38
C LEU A 11 -9.93 18.83 -21.88
N LEU A 12 -11.13 18.40 -21.49
CA LEU A 12 -11.28 17.56 -20.30
C LEU A 12 -10.68 16.21 -20.67
N PHE A 13 -9.35 16.10 -20.62
CA PHE A 13 -8.70 14.83 -20.40
C PHE A 13 -9.08 14.41 -18.99
N GLY A 14 -10.22 13.72 -18.88
CA GLY A 14 -10.49 12.88 -17.73
C GLY A 14 -9.26 12.00 -17.57
N PHE A 15 -8.61 12.11 -16.41
CA PHE A 15 -7.58 11.19 -15.98
C PHE A 15 -8.19 9.79 -16.08
N LEU A 16 -7.95 9.11 -17.20
CA LEU A 16 -8.06 7.67 -17.28
C LEU A 16 -6.99 7.19 -16.31
N ILE A 17 -7.40 6.94 -15.07
CA ILE A 17 -6.63 6.13 -14.16
C ILE A 17 -6.47 4.82 -14.92
N LEU A 18 -5.27 4.58 -15.45
CA LEU A 18 -4.90 3.28 -15.96
C LEU A 18 -4.90 2.37 -14.73
N GLU A 19 -6.08 1.88 -14.37
CA GLU A 19 -6.22 0.81 -13.42
C GLU A 19 -5.45 -0.37 -14.02
N SER A 20 -4.28 -0.62 -13.45
CA SER A 20 -3.52 -1.83 -13.69
C SER A 20 -4.48 -3.01 -13.48
N ALA A 21 -4.62 -3.87 -14.49
CA ALA A 21 -5.43 -5.08 -14.41
C ALA A 21 -4.71 -6.21 -13.63
N ALA A 22 -3.63 -5.89 -12.91
CA ALA A 22 -2.88 -6.83 -12.11
C ALA A 22 -3.59 -7.15 -10.80
N ASP A 23 -3.36 -8.36 -10.29
CA ASP A 23 -3.82 -8.80 -8.98
C ASP A 23 -2.62 -9.23 -8.12
N TYR A 24 -2.70 -9.00 -6.81
CA TYR A 24 -1.94 -9.77 -5.85
C TYR A 24 -2.66 -11.09 -5.57
N VAL A 25 -2.02 -12.19 -5.93
CA VAL A 25 -2.54 -13.55 -5.71
C VAL A 25 -1.92 -14.13 -4.44
N CYS A 26 -2.74 -14.37 -3.44
CA CYS A 26 -2.35 -14.89 -2.14
C CYS A 26 -2.46 -16.42 -2.06
N SER A 27 -1.80 -17.04 -1.08
CA SER A 27 -1.74 -18.51 -0.95
C SER A 27 -3.11 -19.14 -0.66
N GLY A 28 -3.97 -18.42 0.08
CA GLY A 28 -5.36 -18.80 0.34
C GLY A 28 -6.28 -18.72 -0.88
N GLY A 29 -5.76 -18.30 -2.04
CA GLY A 29 -6.52 -18.14 -3.28
C GLY A 29 -7.20 -16.77 -3.43
N THR A 30 -7.11 -15.92 -2.42
CA THR A 30 -7.58 -14.54 -2.47
C THR A 30 -6.82 -13.76 -3.55
N ARG A 31 -7.55 -12.99 -4.35
CA ARG A 31 -7.01 -12.09 -5.38
C ARG A 31 -7.37 -10.67 -5.00
N ILE A 32 -6.35 -9.85 -4.75
CA ILE A 32 -6.51 -8.47 -4.32
C ILE A 32 -6.15 -7.57 -5.51
N PRO A 33 -7.04 -6.68 -5.95
CA PRO A 33 -6.72 -5.76 -7.03
C PRO A 33 -5.49 -4.90 -6.71
N ASP A 34 -4.58 -4.76 -7.67
CA ASP A 34 -3.33 -4.00 -7.51
C ASP A 34 -3.58 -2.54 -7.09
N HIS A 35 -4.60 -1.89 -7.65
CA HIS A 35 -4.94 -0.51 -7.31
C HIS A 35 -5.30 -0.34 -5.82
N GLU A 36 -5.90 -1.34 -5.19
CA GLU A 36 -6.27 -1.30 -3.78
C GLU A 36 -5.01 -1.39 -2.90
N VAL A 37 -4.10 -2.30 -3.27
CA VAL A 37 -2.80 -2.45 -2.61
C VAL A 37 -1.95 -1.20 -2.78
N GLU A 38 -1.83 -0.66 -3.99
CA GLU A 38 -1.05 0.55 -4.28
C GLU A 38 -1.61 1.77 -3.55
N THR A 39 -2.94 1.91 -3.48
CA THR A 39 -3.57 3.01 -2.73
C THR A 39 -3.18 2.94 -1.26
N ARG A 40 -3.35 1.77 -0.62
CA ARG A 40 -3.02 1.61 0.79
C ARG A 40 -1.51 1.70 1.05
N ALA A 41 -0.67 1.17 0.18
CA ALA A 41 0.78 1.27 0.28
C ALA A 41 1.25 2.73 0.22
N ASN A 42 0.67 3.55 -0.66
CA ASN A 42 0.99 4.97 -0.75
C ASN A 42 0.58 5.76 0.51
N GLU A 43 -0.56 5.40 1.12
CA GLU A 43 -0.97 5.95 2.42
C GLU A 43 0.02 5.58 3.52
N ILE A 44 0.38 4.29 3.63
CA ILE A 44 1.35 3.77 4.60
C ILE A 44 2.69 4.48 4.44
N TYR A 45 3.19 4.60 3.21
CA TYR A 45 4.46 5.27 2.93
C TYR A 45 4.44 6.75 3.33
N SER A 46 3.39 7.48 2.93
CA SER A 46 3.28 8.91 3.22
C SER A 46 3.13 9.17 4.72
N LYS A 47 2.35 8.34 5.41
CA LYS A 47 2.17 8.40 6.86
C LYS A 47 3.45 8.01 7.59
N GLY A 48 4.12 6.94 7.18
CA GLY A 48 5.40 6.49 7.71
C GLY A 48 6.48 7.57 7.61
N LEU A 49 6.59 8.25 6.46
CA LEU A 49 7.49 9.41 6.32
C LEU A 49 7.15 10.56 7.26
N SER A 50 5.88 10.90 7.39
CA SER A 50 5.44 11.97 8.30
C SER A 50 5.74 11.64 9.76
N LEU A 51 5.55 10.39 10.16
CA LEU A 51 5.73 9.94 11.54
C LEU A 51 7.22 9.70 11.87
N LYS A 52 8.04 9.27 10.89
CA LYS A 52 9.49 9.08 11.03
C LYS A 52 10.18 10.33 11.58
N ALA A 53 9.76 11.53 11.13
CA ALA A 53 10.34 12.80 11.58
C ALA A 53 10.11 13.10 13.08
N SER A 54 9.05 12.53 13.66
CA SER A 54 8.68 12.69 15.07
C SER A 54 8.98 11.46 15.93
N ARG A 55 9.55 10.41 15.34
CA ARG A 55 9.74 9.11 15.98
C ARG A 55 10.89 9.17 16.99
N THR A 56 10.66 8.61 18.17
CA THR A 56 11.74 8.43 19.16
C THR A 56 12.63 7.24 18.75
N PRO A 57 13.96 7.30 18.91
CA PRO A 57 14.83 6.15 18.62
C PRO A 57 14.37 4.87 19.34
N GLY A 58 14.32 3.76 18.61
CA GLY A 58 13.84 2.46 19.11
C GLY A 58 12.31 2.31 19.20
N GLN A 59 11.53 3.34 18.84
CA GLN A 59 10.08 3.24 18.80
C GLN A 59 9.62 2.49 17.54
N GLN A 60 9.16 1.26 17.72
CA GLN A 60 8.75 0.36 16.64
C GLN A 60 7.34 0.61 16.10
N GLN A 61 6.52 1.43 16.78
CA GLN A 61 5.16 1.71 16.35
C GLN A 61 4.70 3.12 16.75
N ILE A 62 4.03 3.79 15.81
CA ILE A 62 3.24 5.00 16.05
C ILE A 62 1.91 4.84 15.32
N GLU A 63 0.81 4.98 16.05
CA GLU A 63 -0.55 4.75 15.52
C GLU A 63 -0.66 3.34 14.89
N ASP A 64 -1.14 3.24 13.66
CA ASP A 64 -1.26 2.00 12.88
C ASP A 64 -0.03 1.71 12.00
N ILE A 65 1.07 2.46 12.15
CA ILE A 65 2.31 2.26 11.40
C ILE A 65 3.37 1.61 12.29
N TYR A 66 3.81 0.44 11.87
CA TYR A 66 4.99 -0.24 12.39
C TYR A 66 6.22 0.17 11.60
N PHE A 67 7.32 0.34 12.30
CA PHE A 67 8.62 0.64 11.73
C PHE A 67 9.53 -0.56 11.95
N ASP A 68 10.11 -1.04 10.87
CA ASP A 68 11.18 -2.02 10.90
C ASP A 68 12.44 -1.36 10.35
N ASP A 69 13.47 -1.24 11.19
CA ASP A 69 14.69 -0.48 10.90
C ASP A 69 15.85 -1.47 10.81
N ASP A 70 16.66 -1.37 9.76
CA ASP A 70 18.02 -1.92 9.81
C ASP A 70 18.93 -0.96 10.57
N GLU A 71 20.01 -1.50 11.16
CA GLU A 71 20.89 -0.84 12.16
C GLU A 71 21.42 0.56 11.79
N ASP A 72 21.35 0.95 10.51
CA ASP A 72 21.89 2.21 9.97
C ASP A 72 20.82 3.25 9.53
N ASP A 73 19.52 3.06 9.81
CA ASP A 73 18.40 3.99 9.49
C ASP A 73 18.21 4.35 7.99
N ALA A 74 19.09 3.82 7.12
CA ALA A 74 19.13 4.04 5.68
C ALA A 74 18.09 3.18 4.94
N GLU A 75 17.89 1.95 5.42
CA GLU A 75 16.86 1.02 4.96
C GLU A 75 15.87 0.81 6.11
N MET A 76 14.61 1.09 5.83
CA MET A 76 13.51 1.01 6.78
C MET A 76 12.28 0.55 6.03
N SER A 77 11.37 -0.15 6.70
CA SER A 77 10.06 -0.42 6.14
C SER A 77 8.94 0.13 7.02
N PHE A 78 7.86 0.54 6.37
CA PHE A 78 6.63 0.96 7.03
C PHE A 78 5.58 -0.13 6.81
N SER A 79 5.03 -0.67 7.90
CA SER A 79 4.05 -1.73 7.83
C SER A 79 2.74 -1.35 8.50
N SER A 80 1.62 -1.82 7.95
CA SER A 80 0.30 -1.65 8.56
C SER A 80 -0.64 -2.77 8.15
N ASP A 81 -1.63 -3.04 9.01
CA ASP A 81 -2.73 -3.93 8.68
C ASP A 81 -3.47 -3.44 7.43
N PHE A 82 -3.95 -4.42 6.65
CA PHE A 82 -4.67 -4.20 5.42
C PHE A 82 -5.93 -5.06 5.38
N TYR A 83 -7.06 -4.40 5.15
CA TYR A 83 -8.39 -5.00 5.13
C TYR A 83 -8.98 -4.80 3.74
N PRO A 84 -8.65 -5.67 2.76
CA PRO A 84 -9.12 -5.50 1.40
C PRO A 84 -10.65 -5.63 1.34
N ARG A 85 -11.29 -4.94 0.40
CA ARG A 85 -12.76 -4.91 0.20
C ARG A 85 -13.29 -6.17 -0.48
N ILE A 86 -12.73 -7.31 -0.12
CA ILE A 86 -13.07 -8.64 -0.62
C ILE A 86 -13.26 -9.58 0.57
N LYS A 87 -14.11 -10.59 0.41
CA LYS A 87 -14.25 -11.63 1.44
C LYS A 87 -13.03 -12.54 1.39
N SER A 88 -12.38 -12.71 2.54
CA SER A 88 -11.19 -13.52 2.72
C SER A 88 -11.27 -14.24 4.08
N SER A 89 -10.62 -15.39 4.18
CA SER A 89 -10.38 -16.10 5.45
C SER A 89 -9.06 -15.71 6.14
N GLY A 90 -8.19 -14.96 5.44
CA GLY A 90 -6.93 -14.45 5.96
C GLY A 90 -7.00 -12.98 6.39
N THR A 91 -6.04 -12.57 7.19
CA THR A 91 -5.72 -11.16 7.47
C THR A 91 -4.50 -10.75 6.66
N TYR A 92 -4.38 -9.47 6.31
CA TYR A 92 -3.29 -8.99 5.48
C TYR A 92 -2.50 -7.87 6.14
N THR A 93 -1.22 -7.79 5.83
CA THR A 93 -0.33 -6.69 6.19
C THR A 93 0.34 -6.20 4.92
N ILE A 94 0.41 -4.88 4.74
CA ILE A 94 1.22 -4.26 3.70
C ILE A 94 2.47 -3.69 4.34
N THR A 95 3.62 -4.03 3.78
CA THR A 95 4.93 -3.48 4.11
C THR A 95 5.44 -2.69 2.90
N VAL A 96 5.96 -1.49 3.14
CA VAL A 96 6.51 -0.63 2.11
C VAL A 96 7.92 -0.19 2.48
N ASP A 97 8.89 -0.52 1.62
CA ASP A 97 10.29 -0.19 1.83
C ASP A 97 10.55 1.30 1.60
N TYR A 98 11.40 1.89 2.42
CA TYR A 98 11.99 3.21 2.26
C TYR A 98 13.49 3.07 1.96
N PRO A 99 14.01 3.77 0.93
CA PRO A 99 13.32 4.71 0.05
C PRO A 99 12.70 4.09 -1.23
N SER A 100 12.93 2.81 -1.50
CA SER A 100 12.63 2.16 -2.79
C SER A 100 11.14 2.06 -3.15
N LYS A 101 10.24 2.12 -2.16
CA LYS A 101 8.79 1.91 -2.32
C LYS A 101 8.42 0.51 -2.83
N ASN A 102 9.25 -0.49 -2.59
CA ASN A 102 8.83 -1.86 -2.84
C ASN A 102 7.64 -2.18 -1.94
N ILE A 103 6.63 -2.86 -2.50
CA ILE A 103 5.42 -3.23 -1.78
C ILE A 103 5.45 -4.74 -1.56
N LEU A 104 5.30 -5.14 -0.31
CA LEU A 104 5.12 -6.52 0.10
C LEU A 104 3.75 -6.67 0.75
N VAL A 105 2.95 -7.63 0.28
CA VAL A 105 1.68 -8.00 0.89
C VAL A 105 1.85 -9.36 1.54
N ILE A 106 1.65 -9.43 2.85
CA ILE A 106 1.69 -10.68 3.61
C ILE A 106 0.26 -11.08 3.98
N GLU A 107 -0.10 -12.30 3.62
CA GLU A 107 -1.30 -12.99 4.08
C GLU A 107 -0.96 -13.83 5.31
N LYS A 108 -1.78 -13.70 6.35
CA LYS A 108 -1.76 -14.54 7.55
C LYS A 108 -3.07 -15.32 7.64
N ILE A 109 -2.97 -16.65 7.61
CA ILE A 109 -4.11 -17.56 7.78
C ILE A 109 -3.88 -18.43 9.01
N GLU A 110 -4.94 -18.67 9.79
CA GLU A 110 -4.91 -19.60 10.92
C GLU A 110 -5.36 -21.00 10.47
N TYR A 111 -4.48 -21.99 10.63
CA TYR A 111 -4.76 -23.40 10.39
C TYR A 111 -4.44 -24.21 11.64
N ASN A 112 -5.45 -24.87 12.23
CA ASN A 112 -5.32 -25.72 13.41
C ASN A 112 -4.60 -25.03 14.60
N GLY A 113 -4.91 -23.76 14.85
CA GLY A 113 -4.30 -22.97 15.93
C GLY A 113 -2.86 -22.51 15.66
N ARG A 114 -2.37 -22.65 14.43
CA ARG A 114 -1.07 -22.11 13.98
C ARG A 114 -1.27 -21.08 12.89
N TYR A 115 -0.49 -20.02 12.94
CA TYR A 115 -0.47 -19.02 11.88
C TYR A 115 0.51 -19.42 10.79
N GLN A 116 0.04 -19.42 9.55
CA GLN A 116 0.86 -19.49 8.36
C GLN A 116 0.92 -18.10 7.74
N MET A 117 2.14 -17.61 7.51
CA MET A 117 2.39 -16.35 6.81
C MET A 117 2.88 -16.66 5.40
N SER A 118 2.38 -15.93 4.42
CA SER A 118 2.74 -16.11 3.02
C SER A 118 2.68 -14.80 2.26
N SER A 119 3.61 -14.57 1.33
CA SER A 119 3.55 -13.38 0.48
C SER A 119 2.54 -13.56 -0.63
N CYS A 120 1.72 -12.54 -0.89
CA CYS A 120 0.92 -12.46 -2.10
C CYS A 120 1.79 -11.99 -3.27
N ILE A 121 1.61 -12.58 -4.44
CA ILE A 121 2.45 -12.32 -5.62
C ILE A 121 1.65 -11.49 -6.63
N LYS A 122 2.19 -10.33 -7.04
CA LYS A 122 1.63 -9.52 -8.13
C LYS A 122 1.71 -10.30 -9.45
N ARG A 123 0.58 -10.47 -10.14
CA ARG A 123 0.44 -11.22 -11.40
C ARG A 123 -0.30 -10.43 -12.46
#